data_AF-A0A9P1BZI8-F1
#
_entry.id   AF-A0A9P1BZI8-F1
#
_cell.length_a   1.000
_cell.length_b   1.000
_cell.length_c   1.000
_cell.angle_alpha   90.00
_cell.angle_beta   90.00
_cell.angle_gamma   90.00
#
_symmetry.space_group_name_H-M   'P 1'
#
loop_
_entity.id
_entity.type
_entity.pdbx_description
1 polymer ?
#
loop_
_entity_poly.entity_id
_entity_poly.type
_entity_poly.pdbx_seq_one_letter_code
_entity_poly.pdbx_strand_id
1 'polypeptide(L)'
;SRVDSIELTPPADTTLVIQIDAAINPGNSGGPVFDSRGYITGVAFCKDVRNCTDNIGYVIPSSVVRTFLDRCGKERHGYTLSPCVPYRWHKLENQSLRAAHKVPHEISGVLLTSVAPFLEGSLKVGDVLLKIDGRKISDDGQIELRGHELIQHRYLLRNKGIGDKTTFVVFRDGQQVECPPVELKDLPPICPRWPDVDYLPEYVILGALALVPLAQGHHWYKECPVELKATIDRWNKRWPGDRDGREQLVLLVTVFAHELTFGYNRGWRVVESYNGTALTSLRQARDLWHQTSGHLGHLEPLCHRASVCKKMAPGDFLSMSNSSGFSVESMSQSSLANDVAAASAWSFDWHLTKNPWEGLTSSFFMILATELGDETFIIAAVMSMRHPKFVVLSGALGALYFMTVLSAFLGVVLPNLISQERVTQCATVLYTFFGLRLMYVGARGEEDKDEEFEEVENTLKDSASKGQKSYVRRMFSQFCTPVFLEALMLTFLAEWGDRSQIATISLAAHQNPLAVILGAIAGHSICTGLAVFGGEFLGKRIPQRYVAFGGGCLFILFAILNFLGVLQ
;
A
#
# COMPACT_ATOMS: atom_id res chain seq x y z
N SER A 1 29.05 20.29 2.71
CA SER A 1 27.77 20.10 3.41
C SER A 1 26.97 21.40 3.36
N ARG A 2 25.64 21.36 3.43
CA ARG A 2 24.80 22.56 3.53
C ARG A 2 23.84 22.43 4.71
N VAL A 3 23.43 23.57 5.27
CA VAL A 3 22.40 23.61 6.31
C VAL A 3 21.03 23.62 5.63
N ASP A 4 20.11 22.79 6.12
CA ASP A 4 18.75 22.72 5.62
C ASP A 4 17.76 22.54 6.79
N SER A 5 16.46 22.67 6.52
CA SER A 5 15.38 22.41 7.46
C SER A 5 14.46 21.36 6.89
N ILE A 6 14.53 20.13 7.41
CA ILE A 6 13.70 19.02 6.95
C ILE A 6 12.76 18.54 8.04
N GLU A 7 11.68 17.91 7.62
CA GLU A 7 10.78 17.17 8.48
C GLU A 7 11.43 15.82 8.84
N LEU A 8 11.91 15.66 10.07
CA LEU A 8 12.54 14.42 10.52
C LEU A 8 11.54 13.26 10.64
N THR A 9 10.25 13.54 10.87
CA THR A 9 9.21 12.51 10.98
C THR A 9 7.85 13.08 10.57
N PRO A 10 7.31 12.73 9.39
CA PRO A 10 6.02 13.27 8.94
C PRO A 10 4.81 12.75 9.75
N PRO A 11 3.78 13.57 10.02
CA PRO A 11 3.76 15.03 9.92
C PRO A 11 4.40 15.68 11.17
N ALA A 12 5.53 16.38 11.02
CA ALA A 12 6.19 17.23 12.01
C ALA A 12 6.51 18.60 11.41
N ASP A 13 6.80 19.55 12.29
CA ASP A 13 7.51 20.74 11.86
C ASP A 13 8.97 20.42 11.49
N THR A 14 9.51 21.22 10.59
CA THR A 14 10.88 21.10 10.12
C THR A 14 11.88 21.41 11.24
N THR A 15 12.99 20.67 11.25
CA THR A 15 14.11 20.82 12.18
C THR A 15 15.40 21.02 11.40
N LEU A 16 16.34 21.74 12.00
CA LEU A 16 17.68 21.96 11.46
C LEU A 16 18.40 20.63 11.19
N VAL A 17 18.91 20.47 9.98
CA VAL A 17 19.79 19.36 9.59
C VAL A 17 20.99 19.86 8.80
N ILE A 18 22.05 19.05 8.79
CA ILE A 18 23.17 19.24 7.88
C ILE A 18 23.04 18.17 6.79
N GLN A 19 22.95 18.61 5.54
CA GLN A 19 23.01 17.73 4.39
C GLN A 19 24.48 17.48 4.03
N ILE A 20 24.82 16.21 3.81
CA ILE A 20 26.14 15.73 3.39
C ILE A 20 26.02 14.99 2.05
N ASP A 21 27.14 14.90 1.34
CA ASP A 21 27.32 14.19 0.07
C ASP A 21 27.69 12.71 0.25
N ALA A 22 27.76 12.24 1.50
CA ALA A 22 27.93 10.84 1.83
C ALA A 22 26.56 10.16 1.97
N ALA A 23 26.39 9.02 1.31
CA ALA A 23 25.19 8.19 1.45
C ALA A 23 25.08 7.64 2.89
N ILE A 24 23.89 7.80 3.49
CA ILE A 24 23.54 7.21 4.78
C ILE A 24 22.51 6.10 4.51
N ASN A 25 22.82 4.89 4.95
CA ASN A 25 22.02 3.69 4.73
C ASN A 25 21.43 3.17 6.06
N PRO A 26 20.37 2.35 6.02
CA PRO A 26 19.94 1.61 7.20
C PRO A 26 21.13 0.82 7.80
N GLY A 27 21.46 1.08 9.06
CA GLY A 27 22.58 0.47 9.77
C GLY A 27 23.71 1.44 10.18
N ASN A 28 23.95 2.52 9.41
CA ASN A 28 24.86 3.59 9.85
C ASN A 28 24.11 4.81 10.41
N SER A 29 22.81 4.94 10.13
CA SER A 29 21.91 5.88 10.81
C SER A 29 21.93 5.64 12.33
N GLY A 30 22.02 6.72 13.11
CA GLY A 30 22.24 6.69 14.56
C GLY A 30 23.71 6.76 14.97
N GLY A 31 24.65 6.54 14.04
CA GLY A 31 26.09 6.69 14.29
C GLY A 31 26.55 8.15 14.40
N PRO A 32 27.70 8.41 15.04
CA PRO A 32 28.28 9.75 15.10
C PRO A 32 28.87 10.19 13.76
N VAL A 33 28.79 11.48 13.47
CA VAL A 33 29.46 12.12 12.33
C VAL A 33 30.56 13.03 12.84
N PHE A 34 31.77 12.92 12.29
CA PHE A 34 32.95 13.62 12.77
C PHE A 34 33.39 14.74 11.81
N ASP A 35 33.94 15.83 12.35
CA ASP A 35 34.70 16.81 11.57
C ASP A 35 36.12 16.29 11.27
N SER A 36 36.88 17.03 10.45
CA SER A 36 38.26 16.66 10.08
C SER A 36 39.24 16.62 11.25
N ARG A 37 38.86 17.13 12.43
CA ARG A 37 39.67 17.12 13.66
C ARG A 37 39.25 15.98 14.60
N GLY A 38 38.22 15.20 14.24
CA GLY A 38 37.70 14.11 15.06
C GLY A 38 36.66 14.53 16.08
N TYR A 39 36.10 15.74 16.02
CA TYR A 39 35.00 16.16 16.89
C TYR A 39 33.65 15.74 16.33
N ILE A 40 32.74 15.30 17.22
CA ILE A 40 31.38 14.93 16.83
C ILE A 40 30.62 16.19 16.41
N THR A 41 30.19 16.20 15.16
CA THR A 41 29.39 17.27 14.54
C THR A 41 27.90 16.99 14.65
N GLY A 42 27.49 15.72 14.75
CA GLY A 42 26.09 15.33 14.89
C GLY A 42 25.87 13.82 14.80
N VAL A 43 24.61 13.44 14.60
CA VAL A 43 24.16 12.05 14.47
C VAL A 43 23.66 11.80 13.05
N ALA A 44 24.15 10.75 12.40
CA ALA A 44 23.71 10.38 11.05
C ALA A 44 22.21 10.02 11.05
N PHE A 45 21.48 10.56 10.09
CA PHE A 45 20.05 10.34 9.93
C PHE A 45 19.72 9.97 8.48
N CYS A 46 19.14 8.78 8.32
CA CYS A 46 18.59 8.36 7.03
C CYS A 46 17.19 8.91 6.87
N LYS A 47 16.93 9.68 5.81
CA LYS A 47 15.57 10.01 5.41
C LYS A 47 14.90 8.73 4.88
N ASP A 48 13.67 8.43 5.27
CA ASP A 48 12.89 7.30 4.71
C ASP A 48 12.44 7.67 3.29
N VAL A 49 13.36 7.57 2.32
CA VAL A 49 13.07 7.80 0.91
C VAL A 49 12.98 6.43 0.24
N ARG A 50 11.81 5.80 0.35
CA ARG A 50 11.58 4.45 -0.18
C ARG A 50 11.79 4.32 -1.70
N ASN A 51 11.92 5.44 -2.43
CA ASN A 51 12.01 5.48 -3.89
C ASN A 51 13.09 6.43 -4.48
N CYS A 52 14.05 6.94 -3.70
CA CYS A 52 15.12 7.78 -4.27
C CYS A 52 16.48 7.38 -3.69
N THR A 53 17.33 6.75 -4.51
CA THR A 53 18.76 6.67 -4.26
C THR A 53 19.38 8.02 -4.59
N ASP A 54 19.42 8.89 -3.60
CA ASP A 54 20.23 10.10 -3.67
C ASP A 54 21.54 9.82 -2.91
N ASN A 55 22.70 10.20 -3.47
CA ASN A 55 23.98 10.28 -2.74
C ASN A 55 23.95 11.45 -1.73
N ILE A 56 22.89 11.52 -0.92
CA ILE A 56 22.58 12.60 -0.01
C ILE A 56 22.29 11.98 1.35
N GLY A 57 23.12 12.31 2.32
CA GLY A 57 22.93 11.99 3.72
C GLY A 57 22.44 13.20 4.51
N TYR A 58 21.77 12.94 5.63
CA TYR A 58 21.43 13.99 6.59
C TYR A 58 22.09 13.70 7.94
N VAL A 59 22.39 14.78 8.66
CA VAL A 59 22.99 14.73 9.98
C VAL A 59 22.16 15.63 10.90
N ILE A 60 21.69 15.07 12.00
CA ILE A 60 21.10 15.83 13.11
C ILE A 60 22.25 16.55 13.81
N PRO A 61 22.32 17.89 13.76
CA PRO A 61 23.48 18.63 14.26
C PRO A 61 23.62 18.51 15.77
N SER A 62 24.86 18.59 16.25
CA SER A 62 25.17 18.58 17.68
C SER A 62 24.43 19.66 18.48
N SER A 63 24.08 20.79 17.86
CA SER A 63 23.24 21.81 18.51
C SER A 63 21.84 21.28 18.84
N VAL A 64 21.22 20.52 17.94
CA VAL A 64 19.90 19.91 18.16
C VAL A 64 20.01 18.80 19.21
N VAL A 65 21.08 18.01 19.16
CA VAL A 65 21.37 16.96 20.15
C VAL A 65 21.56 17.56 21.55
N ARG A 66 22.29 18.68 21.69
CA ARG A 66 22.45 19.37 22.97
C ARG A 66 21.12 19.88 23.49
N THR A 67 20.31 20.55 22.65
CA THR A 67 18.97 20.99 23.04
C THR A 67 18.09 19.82 23.49
N PHE A 68 18.21 18.65 22.85
CA PHE A 68 17.54 17.43 23.29
C PHE A 68 18.02 16.98 24.68
N LEU A 69 19.33 16.87 24.89
CA LEU A 69 19.93 16.45 26.16
C LEU A 69 19.60 17.41 27.32
N ASP A 70 19.65 18.71 27.08
CA ASP A 70 19.31 19.75 28.07
C ASP A 70 17.86 19.65 28.55
N ARG A 71 16.98 19.09 27.73
CA ARG A 71 15.56 18.88 28.05
C ARG A 71 15.33 17.55 28.75
N CYS A 72 15.99 16.48 28.32
CA CYS A 72 15.96 15.19 29.03
C CYS A 72 16.46 15.31 30.48
N GLY A 73 17.43 16.20 30.75
CA GLY A 73 18.00 16.37 32.09
C GLY A 73 17.06 17.02 33.13
N LYS A 74 15.91 17.56 32.72
CA LYS A 74 15.00 18.31 33.62
C LYS A 74 13.88 17.46 34.23
N GLU A 75 13.50 16.35 33.59
CA GLU A 75 12.45 15.46 34.09
C GLU A 75 13.00 14.03 34.20
N ARG A 76 12.85 13.40 35.37
CA ARG A 76 13.47 12.11 35.71
C ARG A 76 13.13 10.97 34.73
N HIS A 77 12.04 11.11 33.97
CA HIS A 77 11.55 10.15 32.97
C HIS A 77 10.80 10.84 31.80
N GLY A 78 11.14 12.09 31.45
CA GLY A 78 10.38 12.88 30.47
C GLY A 78 11.25 13.63 29.47
N TYR A 79 10.75 13.80 28.25
CA TYR A 79 11.31 14.70 27.25
C TYR A 79 10.28 15.78 26.92
N THR A 80 10.61 17.04 27.22
CA THR A 80 9.77 18.17 26.84
C THR A 80 9.97 18.50 25.36
N LEU A 81 8.88 18.44 24.57
CA LEU A 81 8.92 18.81 23.15
C LEU A 81 9.20 20.30 22.94
N SER A 82 9.72 20.65 21.76
CA SER A 82 9.78 22.07 21.35
C SER A 82 8.36 22.62 21.23
N PRO A 83 8.14 23.91 21.59
CA PRO A 83 6.85 24.54 21.40
C PRO A 83 6.47 24.48 19.92
N CYS A 84 5.19 24.21 19.67
CA CYS A 84 4.62 24.28 18.32
C CYS A 84 4.72 25.72 17.79
N VAL A 85 4.83 25.87 16.47
CA VAL A 85 4.77 27.20 15.86
C VAL A 85 3.35 27.74 16.01
N PRO A 86 3.15 28.86 16.73
CA PRO A 86 1.83 29.28 17.20
C PRO A 86 1.09 30.16 16.19
N TYR A 87 1.41 30.03 14.90
CA TYR A 87 0.77 30.77 13.82
C TYR A 87 0.98 30.07 12.48
N ARG A 88 0.19 30.46 11.48
CA ARG A 88 0.37 30.13 10.07
C ARG A 88 0.61 31.39 9.28
N TRP A 89 1.31 31.24 8.17
CA TRP A 89 1.80 32.38 7.42
C TRP A 89 1.82 32.09 5.93
N HIS A 90 1.86 33.17 5.15
CA HIS A 90 2.04 33.18 3.71
C HIS A 90 3.23 34.07 3.35
N LYS A 91 3.94 33.67 2.30
CA LYS A 91 5.01 34.47 1.69
C LYS A 91 4.45 35.78 1.13
N LEU A 92 5.24 36.84 1.17
CA LEU A 92 4.89 38.17 0.68
C LEU A 92 5.79 38.64 -0.49
N GLU A 93 6.24 37.71 -1.33
CA GLU A 93 7.03 38.02 -2.54
C GLU A 93 6.18 38.68 -3.63
N ASN A 94 4.87 38.40 -3.66
CA ASN A 94 3.96 38.93 -4.67
C ASN A 94 3.62 40.40 -4.39
N GLN A 95 3.97 41.29 -5.32
CA GLN A 95 3.74 42.74 -5.18
C GLN A 95 2.26 43.12 -5.05
N SER A 96 1.35 42.44 -5.76
CA SER A 96 -0.09 42.71 -5.66
C SER A 96 -0.65 42.34 -4.29
N LEU A 97 -0.18 41.23 -3.70
CA LEU A 97 -0.54 40.83 -2.34
C LEU A 97 -0.05 41.86 -1.32
N ARG A 98 1.20 42.33 -1.46
CA ARG A 98 1.74 43.41 -0.62
C ARG A 98 0.91 44.68 -0.72
N ALA A 99 0.54 45.09 -1.93
CA ALA A 99 -0.29 46.27 -2.16
C ALA A 99 -1.69 46.10 -1.53
N ALA A 100 -2.30 44.93 -1.65
CA ALA A 100 -3.59 44.61 -1.04
C ALA A 100 -3.56 44.73 0.50
N HIS A 101 -2.44 44.34 1.12
CA HIS A 101 -2.21 44.47 2.56
C HIS A 101 -1.52 45.79 2.97
N LYS A 102 -1.38 46.75 2.05
CA LYS A 102 -0.77 48.08 2.28
C LYS A 102 0.65 48.01 2.86
N VAL A 103 1.43 47.01 2.46
CA VAL A 103 2.80 46.79 2.91
C VAL A 103 3.78 47.55 2.00
N PRO A 104 4.51 48.57 2.50
CA PRO A 104 5.51 49.31 1.72
C PRO A 104 6.64 48.40 1.23
N HIS A 105 7.37 48.80 0.18
CA HIS A 105 8.46 47.99 -0.38
C HIS A 105 9.65 47.82 0.57
N GLU A 106 9.84 48.73 1.51
CA GLU A 106 10.95 48.75 2.48
C GLU A 106 10.74 47.76 3.63
N ILE A 107 9.49 47.38 3.88
CA ILE A 107 9.10 46.44 4.93
C ILE A 107 9.30 45.02 4.42
N SER A 108 9.87 44.12 5.20
CA SER A 108 10.00 42.72 4.79
C SER A 108 9.54 41.81 5.91
N GLY A 109 8.88 40.72 5.55
CA GLY A 109 8.29 39.79 6.51
C GLY A 109 7.24 38.88 5.89
N VAL A 110 6.53 38.15 6.74
CA VAL A 110 5.53 37.15 6.32
C VAL A 110 4.13 37.51 6.80
N LEU A 111 3.11 37.28 5.97
CA LEU A 111 1.72 37.57 6.31
C LEU A 111 1.16 36.48 7.23
N LEU A 112 0.63 36.83 8.40
CA LEU A 112 -0.02 35.89 9.31
C LEU A 112 -1.45 35.60 8.84
N THR A 113 -1.75 34.33 8.57
CA THR A 113 -3.08 33.86 8.14
C THR A 113 -3.87 33.18 9.25
N SER A 114 -3.21 32.76 10.32
CA SER A 114 -3.84 32.17 11.49
C SER A 114 -2.93 32.33 12.70
N VAL A 115 -3.49 32.59 13.86
CA VAL A 115 -2.75 32.83 15.11
C VAL A 115 -3.34 31.96 16.20
N ALA A 116 -2.50 31.36 17.04
CA ALA A 116 -2.96 30.55 18.16
C ALA A 116 -3.67 31.42 19.21
N PRO A 117 -4.71 30.91 19.90
CA PRO A 117 -5.53 31.70 20.81
C PRO A 117 -4.75 32.45 21.90
N PHE A 118 -3.68 31.85 22.43
CA PHE A 118 -2.87 32.50 23.48
C PHE A 118 -2.03 33.68 22.96
N LEU A 119 -1.93 33.87 21.64
CA LEU A 119 -1.23 34.98 21.00
C LEU A 119 -2.16 36.09 20.53
N GLU A 120 -3.49 35.94 20.59
CA GLU A 120 -4.44 36.93 20.05
C GLU A 120 -4.31 38.34 20.68
N GLY A 121 -3.79 38.43 21.91
CA GLY A 121 -3.47 39.70 22.56
C GLY A 121 -2.24 40.42 21.98
N SER A 122 -1.37 39.71 21.26
CA SER A 122 -0.11 40.24 20.70
C SER A 122 -0.10 40.24 19.17
N LEU A 123 -0.45 39.11 18.55
CA LEU A 123 -0.51 38.90 17.11
C LEU A 123 -1.96 38.80 16.63
N LYS A 124 -2.22 39.25 15.40
CA LYS A 124 -3.53 39.19 14.75
C LYS A 124 -3.39 38.62 13.34
N VAL A 125 -4.48 38.02 12.87
CA VAL A 125 -4.58 37.62 11.45
C VAL A 125 -4.54 38.88 10.58
N GLY A 126 -3.72 38.86 9.53
CA GLY A 126 -3.47 40.00 8.66
C GLY A 126 -2.22 40.82 9.01
N ASP A 127 -1.61 40.59 10.19
CA ASP A 127 -0.33 41.19 10.53
C ASP A 127 0.79 40.69 9.60
N VAL A 128 1.77 41.53 9.32
CA VAL A 128 3.01 41.09 8.68
C VAL A 128 4.10 40.96 9.73
N LEU A 129 4.55 39.73 9.99
CA LEU A 129 5.59 39.44 10.95
C LEU A 129 6.98 39.81 10.40
N LEU A 130 7.62 40.79 11.01
CA LEU A 130 8.89 41.38 10.57
C LEU A 130 10.10 40.81 11.32
N LYS A 131 9.96 40.62 12.64
CA LYS A 131 11.05 40.12 13.49
C LYS A 131 10.55 39.17 14.57
N ILE A 132 11.42 38.22 14.93
CA ILE A 132 11.30 37.37 16.13
C ILE A 132 12.58 37.55 16.92
N ASP A 133 12.48 37.94 18.21
CA ASP A 133 13.63 38.20 19.09
C ASP A 133 14.70 39.10 18.44
N GLY A 134 14.26 40.15 17.75
CA GLY A 134 15.13 41.09 17.04
C GLY A 134 15.71 40.61 15.70
N ARG A 135 15.50 39.35 15.31
CA ARG A 135 15.97 38.79 14.03
C ARG A 135 14.99 39.11 12.90
N LYS A 136 15.46 39.78 11.85
CA LYS A 136 14.67 40.18 10.67
C LYS A 136 14.28 38.96 9.84
N ILE A 137 13.04 38.96 9.36
CA ILE A 137 12.45 37.94 8.50
C ILE A 137 12.31 38.52 7.09
N SER A 138 12.67 37.72 6.08
CA SER A 138 12.47 38.04 4.66
C SER A 138 11.07 37.67 4.17
N ASP A 139 10.71 38.12 2.97
CA ASP A 139 9.38 37.90 2.37
C ASP A 139 9.04 36.43 2.11
N ASP A 140 10.07 35.58 1.97
CA ASP A 140 9.95 34.14 1.80
C ASP A 140 10.05 33.35 3.12
N GLY A 141 10.14 34.06 4.25
CA GLY A 141 10.18 33.51 5.60
C GLY A 141 11.56 33.06 6.08
N GLN A 142 12.64 33.52 5.45
CA GLN A 142 13.99 33.21 5.87
C GLN A 142 14.55 34.23 6.87
N ILE A 143 15.55 33.79 7.62
CA ILE A 143 16.39 34.62 8.47
C ILE A 143 17.86 34.28 8.16
N GLU A 144 18.75 35.23 8.38
CA GLU A 144 20.18 34.95 8.37
C GLU A 144 20.53 34.05 9.55
N LEU A 145 21.11 32.88 9.31
CA LEU A 145 21.61 31.98 10.35
C LEU A 145 23.01 32.42 10.80
N ARG A 146 23.96 32.51 9.84
CA ARG A 146 25.37 32.88 10.02
C ARG A 146 25.93 33.46 8.71
N GLY A 147 26.41 34.71 8.74
CA GLY A 147 27.07 35.33 7.58
C GLY A 147 26.09 35.53 6.41
N HIS A 148 26.14 34.64 5.42
CA HIS A 148 25.21 34.68 4.27
C HIS A 148 24.34 33.42 4.18
N GLU A 149 24.41 32.51 5.16
CA GLU A 149 23.55 31.34 5.22
C GLU A 149 22.17 31.71 5.73
N LEU A 150 21.13 31.23 5.06
CA LEU A 150 19.74 31.51 5.39
C LEU A 150 19.03 30.25 5.90
N ILE A 151 18.05 30.44 6.80
CA ILE A 151 17.21 29.36 7.32
C ILE A 151 15.78 29.83 7.53
N GLN A 152 14.80 28.93 7.51
CA GLN A 152 13.41 29.24 7.83
C GLN A 152 13.26 29.79 9.26
N HIS A 153 12.56 30.91 9.42
CA HIS A 153 12.39 31.61 10.70
C HIS A 153 11.82 30.75 11.83
N ARG A 154 11.06 29.69 11.50
CA ARG A 154 10.53 28.70 12.46
C ARG A 154 11.62 28.06 13.32
N TYR A 155 12.86 28.03 12.81
CA TYR A 155 14.06 27.62 13.56
C TYR A 155 14.21 28.35 14.91
N LEU A 156 13.89 29.64 14.98
CA LEU A 156 14.00 30.45 16.20
C LEU A 156 13.09 29.94 17.32
N LEU A 157 11.89 29.50 16.96
CA LEU A 157 10.92 28.97 17.92
C LEU A 157 11.27 27.53 18.30
N ARG A 158 11.82 26.74 17.37
CA ARG A 158 12.14 25.32 17.59
C ARG A 158 13.27 25.11 18.60
N ASN A 159 14.20 26.04 18.69
CA ASN A 159 15.27 26.00 19.69
C ASN A 159 14.81 26.40 21.10
N LYS A 160 13.67 27.07 21.24
CA LYS A 160 13.13 27.48 22.54
C LYS A 160 12.42 26.34 23.27
N GLY A 161 12.34 26.45 24.60
CA GLY A 161 11.53 25.59 25.45
C GLY A 161 10.11 26.13 25.67
N ILE A 162 9.24 25.28 26.22
CA ILE A 162 7.94 25.72 26.73
C ILE A 162 8.19 26.67 27.91
N GLY A 163 7.47 27.80 27.93
CA GLY A 163 7.62 28.87 28.92
C GLY A 163 8.63 29.96 28.55
N ASP A 164 9.47 29.75 27.52
CA ASP A 164 10.39 30.78 27.06
C ASP A 164 9.63 31.99 26.51
N LYS A 165 10.10 33.19 26.86
CA LYS A 165 9.54 34.44 26.34
C LYS A 165 10.08 34.73 24.94
N THR A 166 9.20 35.20 24.08
CA THR A 166 9.50 35.58 22.69
C THR A 166 8.92 36.94 22.38
N THR A 167 9.70 37.80 21.74
CA THR A 167 9.22 39.09 21.24
C THR A 167 8.95 39.01 19.74
N PHE A 168 7.87 39.65 19.32
CA PHE A 168 7.47 39.75 17.93
C PHE A 168 7.40 41.21 17.52
N VAL A 169 7.87 41.53 16.32
CA VAL A 169 7.63 42.85 15.70
C VAL A 169 6.81 42.63 14.46
N VAL A 170 5.66 43.30 14.39
CA VAL A 170 4.71 43.18 13.28
C VAL A 170 4.46 44.52 12.60
N PHE A 171 4.05 44.48 11.35
CA PHE A 171 3.45 45.62 10.67
C PHE A 171 1.93 45.46 10.70
N ARG A 172 1.24 46.42 11.30
CA ARG A 172 -0.21 46.45 11.48
C ARG A 172 -0.71 47.88 11.25
N ASP A 173 -1.77 48.02 10.45
CA ASP A 173 -2.43 49.30 10.18
C ASP A 173 -1.47 50.44 9.75
N GLY A 174 -0.43 50.09 8.96
CA GLY A 174 0.54 51.07 8.45
C GLY A 174 1.72 51.37 9.38
N GLN A 175 1.79 50.75 10.56
CA GLN A 175 2.84 51.02 11.55
C GLN A 175 3.56 49.75 11.99
N GLN A 176 4.84 49.88 12.37
CA GLN A 176 5.57 48.81 13.04
C GLN A 176 5.21 48.82 14.52
N VAL A 177 4.76 47.68 15.02
CA VAL A 177 4.35 47.47 16.41
C VAL A 177 5.24 46.40 17.01
N GLU A 178 5.94 46.75 18.10
CA GLU A 178 6.64 45.78 18.93
C GLU A 178 5.65 45.20 19.95
N CYS A 179 5.42 43.89 19.84
CA CYS A 179 4.50 43.18 20.72
C CYS A 179 5.15 42.94 22.08
N PRO A 180 4.38 42.94 23.19
CA PRO A 180 4.90 42.55 24.49
C PRO A 180 5.45 41.11 24.43
N PRO A 181 6.48 40.77 25.24
CA PRO A 181 7.02 39.41 25.29
C PRO A 181 5.93 38.40 25.65
N VAL A 182 5.82 37.33 24.86
CA VAL A 182 4.84 36.26 25.09
C VAL A 182 5.53 34.95 25.43
N GLU A 183 4.99 34.24 26.41
CA GLU A 183 5.45 32.91 26.78
C GLU A 183 4.95 31.86 25.80
N LEU A 184 5.87 31.06 25.26
CA LEU A 184 5.54 29.96 24.36
C LEU A 184 4.85 28.82 25.12
N LYS A 185 3.72 28.35 24.61
CA LYS A 185 2.95 27.23 25.17
C LYS A 185 3.02 26.02 24.26
N ASP A 186 2.70 24.86 24.83
CA ASP A 186 2.44 23.68 24.03
C ASP A 186 1.07 23.78 23.34
N LEU A 187 1.00 23.28 22.11
CA LEU A 187 -0.22 23.18 21.32
C LEU A 187 -0.28 21.78 20.72
N PRO A 188 -0.70 20.77 21.50
CA PRO A 188 -0.73 19.41 21.01
C PRO A 188 -1.76 19.27 19.87
N PRO A 189 -1.42 18.55 18.79
CA PRO A 189 -2.37 18.23 17.73
C PRO A 189 -3.49 17.33 18.29
N ILE A 190 -4.71 17.48 17.77
CA ILE A 190 -5.86 16.65 18.20
C ILE A 190 -5.71 15.19 17.78
N CYS A 191 -5.08 14.95 16.63
CA CYS A 191 -4.60 13.63 16.26
C CYS A 191 -3.11 13.60 16.61
N PRO A 192 -2.73 13.10 17.80
CA PRO A 192 -1.34 13.06 18.20
C PRO A 192 -0.56 12.10 17.30
N ARG A 193 0.75 12.33 17.20
CA ARG A 193 1.67 11.22 16.88
C ARG A 193 1.61 10.24 18.05
N TRP A 194 1.90 8.95 17.83
CA TRP A 194 1.96 8.00 18.94
C TRP A 194 2.70 8.64 20.13
N PRO A 195 2.02 8.78 21.28
CA PRO A 195 2.44 9.70 22.34
C PRO A 195 3.76 9.30 22.97
N ASP A 196 4.17 8.03 22.85
CA ASP A 196 5.38 7.48 23.45
C ASP A 196 6.12 6.48 22.55
N VAL A 197 7.39 6.22 22.92
CA VAL A 197 8.16 5.06 22.45
C VAL A 197 7.54 3.80 23.06
N ASP A 198 7.32 2.76 22.26
CA ASP A 198 6.65 1.52 22.68
C ASP A 198 5.22 1.72 23.23
N TYR A 199 4.51 2.70 22.68
CA TYR A 199 3.12 2.99 23.04
C TYR A 199 2.17 1.84 22.67
N LEU A 200 1.43 1.35 23.67
CA LEU A 200 0.22 0.55 23.48
C LEU A 200 -0.96 1.50 23.24
N PRO A 201 -1.62 1.45 22.07
CA PRO A 201 -2.77 2.30 21.82
C PRO A 201 -3.86 2.07 22.83
N GLU A 202 -4.39 3.16 23.38
CA GLU A 202 -5.65 3.12 24.10
C GLU A 202 -6.72 2.58 23.15
N TYR A 203 -7.51 1.62 23.63
CA TYR A 203 -8.63 1.09 22.89
C TYR A 203 -9.76 0.73 23.83
N VAL A 204 -10.97 0.73 23.31
CA VAL A 204 -12.17 0.27 24.02
C VAL A 204 -12.96 -0.60 23.07
N ILE A 205 -13.38 -1.78 23.55
CA ILE A 205 -14.28 -2.66 22.80
C ILE A 205 -15.67 -2.53 23.42
N LEU A 206 -16.61 -1.97 22.67
CA LEU A 206 -18.01 -1.84 23.08
C LEU A 206 -18.84 -2.90 22.34
N GLY A 207 -19.18 -3.98 23.03
CA GLY A 207 -19.76 -5.18 22.40
C GLY A 207 -18.78 -5.80 21.41
N ALA A 208 -19.04 -5.63 20.11
CA ALA A 208 -18.17 -6.10 19.03
C ALA A 208 -17.56 -4.93 18.20
N LEU A 209 -17.62 -3.70 18.71
CA LEU A 209 -17.05 -2.51 18.07
C LEU A 209 -15.71 -2.15 18.72
N ALA A 210 -14.63 -2.13 17.94
CA ALA A 210 -13.31 -1.73 18.43
C ALA A 210 -13.05 -0.25 18.15
N LEU A 211 -12.94 0.55 19.21
CA LEU A 211 -12.70 1.99 19.17
C LEU A 211 -11.29 2.34 19.64
N VAL A 212 -10.64 3.28 18.97
CA VAL A 212 -9.31 3.82 19.32
C VAL A 212 -9.28 5.34 19.12
N PRO A 213 -8.36 6.11 19.74
CA PRO A 213 -8.15 7.50 19.40
C PRO A 213 -7.51 7.60 18.02
N LEU A 214 -8.03 8.47 17.16
CA LEU A 214 -7.46 8.74 15.86
C LEU A 214 -6.11 9.45 16.01
N ALA A 215 -5.02 8.70 15.85
CA ALA A 215 -3.66 9.21 15.81
C ALA A 215 -3.18 9.47 14.36
N GLN A 216 -2.20 10.35 14.19
CA GLN A 216 -1.53 10.58 12.89
C GLN A 216 -0.98 9.28 12.29
N GLY A 217 -0.47 8.35 13.12
CA GLY A 217 0.08 7.08 12.65
C GLY A 217 -0.87 6.24 11.80
N HIS A 218 -2.19 6.42 11.98
CA HIS A 218 -3.20 5.74 11.17
C HIS A 218 -3.12 6.08 9.68
N HIS A 219 -2.55 7.24 9.30
CA HIS A 219 -2.41 7.61 7.89
C HIS A 219 -1.53 6.64 7.10
N TRP A 220 -0.60 5.94 7.77
CA TRP A 220 0.33 4.99 7.17
C TRP A 220 -0.28 3.60 6.91
N TYR A 221 -1.46 3.32 7.48
CA TYR A 221 -2.14 2.05 7.27
C TYR A 221 -2.81 2.01 5.90
N LYS A 222 -2.73 0.86 5.23
CA LYS A 222 -3.27 0.68 3.87
C LYS A 222 -4.79 0.81 3.86
N GLU A 223 -5.43 0.38 4.95
CA GLU A 223 -6.86 0.39 5.17
C GLU A 223 -7.42 1.79 5.48
N CYS A 224 -6.55 2.75 5.78
CA CYS A 224 -6.94 4.12 6.11
C CYS A 224 -7.52 4.84 4.87
N PRO A 225 -8.83 5.17 4.87
CA PRO A 225 -9.47 5.82 3.73
C PRO A 225 -8.92 7.23 3.48
N VAL A 226 -9.02 7.71 2.24
CA VAL A 226 -8.56 9.05 1.85
C VAL A 226 -9.30 10.14 2.66
N GLU A 227 -10.57 9.93 2.96
CA GLU A 227 -11.39 10.85 3.75
C GLU A 227 -10.85 10.95 5.18
N LEU A 228 -10.37 9.84 5.75
CA LEU A 228 -9.81 9.82 7.10
C LEU A 228 -8.44 10.50 7.15
N LYS A 229 -7.61 10.34 6.10
CA LYS A 229 -6.35 11.09 5.95
C LYS A 229 -6.62 12.60 5.90
N ALA A 230 -7.58 13.02 5.05
CA ALA A 230 -7.99 14.42 4.97
C ALA A 230 -8.58 14.94 6.30
N THR A 231 -9.27 14.08 7.06
CA THR A 231 -9.78 14.38 8.40
C THR A 231 -8.62 14.66 9.36
N ILE A 232 -7.60 13.80 9.43
CA ILE A 232 -6.40 14.00 10.27
C ILE A 232 -5.77 15.36 9.97
N ASP A 233 -5.54 15.68 8.69
CA ASP A 233 -4.90 16.94 8.28
C ASP A 233 -5.75 18.17 8.62
N ARG A 234 -7.06 18.10 8.38
CA ARG A 234 -7.99 19.21 8.66
C ARG A 234 -8.10 19.49 10.15
N TRP A 235 -8.14 18.44 10.96
CA TRP A 235 -8.31 18.56 12.41
C TRP A 235 -7.02 18.98 13.11
N ASN A 236 -5.84 18.53 12.63
CA ASN A 236 -4.56 19.04 13.13
C ASN A 236 -4.32 20.51 12.75
N LYS A 237 -5.01 21.01 11.73
CA LYS A 237 -5.09 22.43 11.37
C LYS A 237 -6.11 23.22 12.21
N ARG A 238 -6.65 22.69 13.31
CA ARG A 238 -7.52 23.46 14.22
C ARG A 238 -6.79 23.81 15.51
N TRP A 239 -6.92 25.06 15.95
CA TRP A 239 -6.46 25.44 17.27
C TRP A 239 -7.33 24.80 18.35
N PRO A 240 -6.86 24.66 19.60
CA PRO A 240 -7.65 24.06 20.67
C PRO A 240 -9.08 24.64 20.83
N GLY A 241 -9.25 25.95 20.63
CA GLY A 241 -10.56 26.60 20.66
C GLY A 241 -11.50 26.22 19.51
N ASP A 242 -10.97 25.80 18.35
CA ASP A 242 -11.74 25.46 17.14
C ASP A 242 -12.15 23.98 17.09
N ARG A 243 -11.89 23.21 18.15
CA ARG A 243 -12.10 21.75 18.21
C ARG A 243 -13.48 21.34 18.69
N ASP A 244 -14.40 22.27 18.87
CA ASP A 244 -15.76 22.00 19.36
C ASP A 244 -15.75 21.26 20.72
N GLY A 245 -14.77 21.57 21.58
CA GLY A 245 -14.56 20.90 22.87
C GLY A 245 -13.96 19.48 22.78
N ARG A 246 -13.63 18.98 21.59
CA ARG A 246 -13.04 17.65 21.43
C ARG A 246 -11.57 17.63 21.82
N GLU A 247 -11.24 16.67 22.68
CA GLU A 247 -9.88 16.35 23.10
C GLU A 247 -9.25 15.31 22.17
N GLN A 248 -10.06 14.36 21.70
CA GLN A 248 -9.67 13.31 20.76
C GLN A 248 -10.78 13.08 19.73
N LEU A 249 -10.40 12.54 18.57
CA LEU A 249 -11.35 11.96 17.64
C LEU A 249 -11.42 10.45 17.87
N VAL A 250 -12.62 9.91 18.02
CA VAL A 250 -12.82 8.47 18.26
C VAL A 250 -12.97 7.75 16.94
N LEU A 251 -12.09 6.78 16.66
CA LEU A 251 -12.09 5.96 15.45
C LEU A 251 -12.64 4.57 15.75
N LEU A 252 -13.70 4.17 15.06
CA LEU A 252 -14.06 2.76 14.89
C LEU A 252 -13.08 2.13 13.92
N VAL A 253 -12.15 1.31 14.40
CA VAL A 253 -11.11 0.70 13.55
C VAL A 253 -11.62 -0.57 12.89
N THR A 254 -12.33 -1.42 13.65
CA THR A 254 -12.88 -2.67 13.13
C THR A 254 -14.17 -3.06 13.88
N VAL A 255 -14.94 -3.95 13.26
CA VAL A 255 -16.13 -4.57 13.83
C VAL A 255 -15.89 -6.07 13.87
N PHE A 256 -15.91 -6.65 15.06
CA PHE A 256 -15.82 -8.10 15.24
C PHE A 256 -17.11 -8.78 14.82
N ALA A 257 -16.99 -9.95 14.20
CA ALA A 257 -18.14 -10.73 13.77
C ALA A 257 -18.92 -11.23 15.01
N HIS A 258 -20.18 -10.83 15.10
CA HIS A 258 -21.10 -11.21 16.16
C HIS A 258 -22.54 -11.06 15.66
N GLU A 259 -23.51 -11.80 16.24
CA GLU A 259 -24.92 -11.69 15.84
C GLU A 259 -25.47 -10.25 16.00
N LEU A 260 -24.97 -9.56 17.02
CA LEU A 260 -25.28 -8.16 17.34
C LEU A 260 -24.75 -7.17 16.30
N THR A 261 -23.76 -7.55 15.52
CA THR A 261 -23.12 -6.70 14.50
C THR A 261 -23.55 -7.05 13.08
N PHE A 262 -24.63 -7.83 12.92
CA PHE A 262 -25.19 -8.12 11.60
C PHE A 262 -25.56 -6.82 10.85
N GLY A 263 -24.97 -6.64 9.66
CA GLY A 263 -25.10 -5.40 8.87
C GLY A 263 -24.03 -4.32 9.17
N TYR A 264 -23.26 -4.45 10.25
CA TYR A 264 -22.13 -3.57 10.56
C TYR A 264 -20.83 -4.20 10.09
N ASN A 265 -20.41 -3.90 8.86
CA ASN A 265 -19.21 -4.47 8.26
C ASN A 265 -18.14 -3.42 7.85
N ARG A 266 -18.33 -2.16 8.24
CA ARG A 266 -17.43 -1.05 7.85
C ARG A 266 -16.70 -0.47 9.05
N GLY A 267 -15.42 -0.83 9.18
CA GLY A 267 -14.47 -0.16 10.06
C GLY A 267 -13.93 1.15 9.45
N TRP A 268 -12.90 1.70 10.07
CA TRP A 268 -12.21 2.94 9.69
C TRP A 268 -13.13 4.16 9.56
N ARG A 269 -13.92 4.45 10.61
CA ARG A 269 -14.85 5.59 10.64
C ARG A 269 -14.73 6.37 11.95
N VAL A 270 -14.72 7.70 11.85
CA VAL A 270 -14.81 8.54 13.05
C VAL A 270 -16.24 8.46 13.59
N VAL A 271 -16.35 8.23 14.88
CA VAL A 271 -17.59 8.24 15.66
C VAL A 271 -17.79 9.64 16.22
N GLU A 272 -18.89 10.28 15.85
CA GLU A 272 -19.15 11.67 16.22
C GLU A 272 -19.86 11.79 17.56
N SER A 273 -20.84 10.91 17.79
CA SER A 273 -21.78 10.97 18.91
C SER A 273 -22.12 9.58 19.44
N TYR A 274 -22.57 9.54 20.69
CA TYR A 274 -23.21 8.40 21.35
C TYR A 274 -24.55 8.86 21.92
N ASN A 275 -25.66 8.22 21.52
CA ASN A 275 -27.03 8.60 21.90
C ASN A 275 -27.31 10.10 21.69
N GLY A 276 -26.87 10.66 20.56
CA GLY A 276 -27.01 12.09 20.24
C GLY A 276 -26.09 13.02 21.04
N THR A 277 -25.29 12.51 21.97
CA THR A 277 -24.28 13.28 22.71
C THR A 277 -22.97 13.27 21.94
N ALA A 278 -22.46 14.44 21.54
CA ALA A 278 -21.19 14.55 20.84
C ALA A 278 -20.03 14.03 21.69
N LEU A 279 -19.18 13.17 21.10
CA LEU A 279 -18.02 12.58 21.75
C LEU A 279 -16.82 13.55 21.71
N THR A 280 -16.25 13.82 22.89
CA THR A 280 -15.04 14.62 23.07
C THR A 280 -13.79 13.75 23.22
N SER A 281 -13.92 12.52 23.71
CA SER A 281 -12.80 11.59 23.91
C SER A 281 -13.22 10.12 23.88
N LEU A 282 -12.25 9.21 23.74
CA LEU A 282 -12.50 7.76 23.85
C LEU A 282 -12.98 7.39 25.25
N ARG A 283 -12.44 8.05 26.28
CA ARG A 283 -12.85 7.86 27.68
C ARG A 283 -14.32 8.18 27.87
N GLN A 284 -14.79 9.30 27.31
CA GLN A 284 -16.20 9.68 27.38
C GLN A 284 -17.10 8.63 26.72
N ALA A 285 -16.68 8.06 25.57
CA ALA A 285 -17.45 7.00 24.91
C ALA A 285 -17.62 5.76 25.80
N ARG A 286 -16.55 5.35 26.50
CA ARG A 286 -16.59 4.25 27.48
C ARG A 286 -17.53 4.58 28.65
N ASP A 287 -17.41 5.78 29.21
CA ASP A 287 -18.19 6.18 30.39
C ASP A 287 -19.69 6.28 30.06
N LEU A 288 -20.04 6.84 28.90
CA LEU A 288 -21.42 6.88 28.41
C LEU A 288 -21.98 5.47 28.18
N TRP A 289 -21.19 4.54 27.65
CA TRP A 289 -21.59 3.14 27.51
C TRP A 289 -21.91 2.49 28.85
N HIS A 290 -21.04 2.65 29.85
CA HIS A 290 -21.27 2.09 31.20
C HIS A 290 -22.52 2.68 31.87
N GLN A 291 -22.78 3.98 31.68
CA GLN A 291 -23.98 4.63 32.21
C GLN A 291 -25.27 4.14 31.54
N THR A 292 -25.18 3.72 30.28
CA THR A 292 -26.33 3.26 29.49
C THR A 292 -26.47 1.76 29.46
N SER A 293 -25.63 0.99 30.17
CA SER A 293 -25.64 -0.49 30.17
C SER A 293 -26.92 -1.14 30.79
N GLY A 294 -28.01 -0.40 30.92
CA GLY A 294 -29.39 -0.87 31.17
C GLY A 294 -30.43 -0.47 30.10
N HIS A 295 -30.07 0.31 29.08
CA HIS A 295 -30.94 0.77 27.97
C HIS A 295 -30.19 0.71 26.62
N LEU A 296 -30.89 0.40 25.51
CA LEU A 296 -30.25 0.31 24.18
C LEU A 296 -29.52 1.62 23.81
N GLY A 297 -28.24 1.51 23.44
CA GLY A 297 -27.41 2.62 22.97
C GLY A 297 -27.26 2.68 21.44
N HIS A 298 -27.11 3.90 20.91
CA HIS A 298 -26.93 4.29 19.52
C HIS A 298 -25.61 5.04 19.35
N LEU A 299 -24.89 4.83 18.25
CA LEU A 299 -23.67 5.57 17.83
C LEU A 299 -23.92 6.28 16.49
N GLU A 300 -23.17 7.32 16.12
CA GLU A 300 -23.31 7.96 14.79
C GLU A 300 -21.95 8.18 14.11
N PRO A 301 -21.74 7.67 12.87
CA PRO A 301 -20.49 7.85 12.11
C PRO A 301 -20.54 8.99 11.05
N LEU A 302 -19.35 9.51 10.70
CA LEU A 302 -19.17 10.76 9.93
C LEU A 302 -19.49 10.73 8.41
N CYS A 303 -19.71 9.57 7.78
CA CYS A 303 -19.78 9.49 6.31
C CYS A 303 -21.15 8.99 5.82
N HIS A 304 -22.00 9.95 5.43
CA HIS A 304 -23.28 9.85 4.73
C HIS A 304 -24.32 8.88 5.33
N ARG A 305 -25.13 9.40 6.27
CA ARG A 305 -26.46 8.92 6.68
C ARG A 305 -26.55 7.39 6.86
N ALA A 306 -26.13 6.87 8.00
CA ALA A 306 -26.63 5.57 8.47
C ALA A 306 -26.55 5.42 9.99
N SER A 307 -27.72 5.11 10.53
CA SER A 307 -28.12 4.77 11.89
C SER A 307 -27.23 3.72 12.55
N VAL A 308 -26.94 3.85 13.85
CA VAL A 308 -26.43 2.71 14.64
C VAL A 308 -27.49 2.29 15.67
N CYS A 309 -27.96 1.05 15.50
CA CYS A 309 -28.70 0.13 16.37
C CYS A 309 -30.15 0.42 16.79
N LYS A 310 -31.12 0.09 15.92
CA LYS A 310 -32.41 -0.45 16.39
C LYS A 310 -32.32 -1.98 16.47
N LYS A 311 -32.66 -2.52 17.65
CA LYS A 311 -32.81 -3.92 18.13
C LYS A 311 -31.60 -4.62 18.76
N MET A 312 -31.66 -4.68 20.10
CA MET A 312 -31.24 -5.77 20.96
C MET A 312 -32.48 -6.23 21.76
N ALA A 313 -32.70 -7.54 21.84
CA ALA A 313 -33.79 -8.33 22.45
C ALA A 313 -35.03 -8.66 21.57
N PRO A 314 -35.48 -9.95 21.56
CA PRO A 314 -36.65 -10.44 20.85
C PRO A 314 -37.92 -10.33 21.70
N GLY A 315 -38.90 -9.60 21.20
CA GLY A 315 -40.18 -9.34 21.86
C GLY A 315 -40.69 -7.98 21.38
N ASP A 316 -42.00 -7.82 21.24
CA ASP A 316 -42.67 -6.63 20.70
C ASP A 316 -42.69 -6.53 19.17
N PHE A 317 -43.39 -7.49 18.57
CA PHE A 317 -44.18 -7.24 17.37
C PHE A 317 -45.58 -6.83 17.83
N LEU A 318 -46.04 -5.62 17.46
CA LEU A 318 -47.40 -5.36 16.94
C LEU A 318 -47.62 -3.87 16.59
N SER A 319 -48.15 -3.68 15.36
CA SER A 319 -48.70 -2.46 14.73
C SER A 319 -47.67 -1.40 14.26
N MET A 320 -47.76 -0.75 13.10
CA MET A 320 -48.85 -0.49 12.14
C MET A 320 -48.32 -0.48 10.68
N SER A 321 -49.06 -1.12 9.76
CA SER A 321 -49.81 -0.54 8.62
C SER A 321 -49.06 -0.49 7.27
N ASN A 322 -49.46 -1.41 6.41
CA ASN A 322 -49.17 -1.50 4.98
C ASN A 322 -49.65 -0.25 4.22
N SER A 323 -48.78 0.28 3.35
CA SER A 323 -49.19 0.82 2.06
C SER A 323 -48.04 0.76 1.05
N SER A 324 -47.89 -0.40 0.42
CA SER A 324 -47.49 -0.56 -0.98
C SER A 324 -47.51 -2.06 -1.29
N GLY A 325 -48.41 -2.44 -2.18
CA GLY A 325 -48.60 -3.83 -2.56
C GLY A 325 -47.40 -4.35 -3.33
N PHE A 326 -46.74 -5.37 -2.79
CA PHE A 326 -46.10 -6.44 -3.54
C PHE A 326 -46.08 -7.68 -2.64
N SER A 327 -46.94 -8.65 -2.95
CA SER A 327 -47.00 -9.94 -2.27
C SER A 327 -45.86 -10.82 -2.77
N VAL A 328 -44.89 -11.09 -1.92
CA VAL A 328 -43.90 -12.16 -2.14
C VAL A 328 -44.43 -13.39 -1.40
N GLU A 329 -44.76 -14.43 -2.18
CA GLU A 329 -45.08 -15.75 -1.66
C GLU A 329 -43.96 -16.26 -0.74
N SER A 330 -44.34 -16.80 0.42
CA SER A 330 -43.42 -17.47 1.32
C SER A 330 -42.82 -18.69 0.62
N MET A 331 -41.56 -18.58 0.20
CA MET A 331 -40.79 -19.70 -0.35
C MET A 331 -40.56 -20.73 0.76
N SER A 332 -41.20 -21.89 0.62
CA SER A 332 -41.09 -22.98 1.60
C SER A 332 -39.67 -23.54 1.68
N GLN A 333 -39.27 -23.98 2.89
CA GLN A 333 -37.98 -24.59 3.23
C GLN A 333 -37.59 -25.84 2.41
N SER A 334 -38.45 -26.32 1.51
CA SER A 334 -38.16 -27.43 0.59
C SER A 334 -37.30 -27.03 -0.62
N SER A 335 -37.24 -25.74 -0.97
CA SER A 335 -36.45 -25.26 -2.12
C SER A 335 -34.94 -25.28 -1.87
N LEU A 336 -34.49 -24.85 -0.68
CA LEU A 336 -33.07 -24.85 -0.31
C LEU A 336 -32.48 -26.26 -0.16
N ALA A 337 -33.27 -27.25 0.24
CA ALA A 337 -32.82 -28.64 0.32
C ALA A 337 -32.63 -29.26 -1.08
N ASN A 338 -33.45 -28.88 -2.05
CA ASN A 338 -33.32 -29.32 -3.44
C ASN A 338 -32.12 -28.68 -4.15
N ASP A 339 -31.78 -27.42 -3.85
CA ASP A 339 -30.61 -26.75 -4.44
C ASP A 339 -29.27 -27.28 -3.89
N VAL A 340 -29.23 -27.67 -2.60
CA VAL A 340 -28.05 -28.34 -1.99
C VAL A 340 -27.93 -29.81 -2.45
N ALA A 341 -29.05 -30.48 -2.72
CA ALA A 341 -29.06 -31.80 -3.33
C ALA A 341 -28.64 -31.76 -4.82
N ALA A 342 -28.99 -30.69 -5.55
CA ALA A 342 -28.56 -30.48 -6.94
C ALA A 342 -27.06 -30.16 -7.06
N ALA A 343 -26.49 -29.45 -6.09
CA ALA A 343 -25.04 -29.17 -6.04
C ALA A 343 -24.19 -30.41 -5.71
N SER A 344 -24.75 -31.41 -5.02
CA SER A 344 -24.08 -32.69 -4.72
C SER A 344 -24.26 -33.75 -5.82
N ALA A 345 -24.98 -33.43 -6.90
CA ALA A 345 -25.25 -34.32 -8.03
C ALA A 345 -24.26 -34.20 -9.20
N TRP A 346 -23.19 -33.41 -9.08
CA TRP A 346 -22.14 -33.34 -10.12
C TRP A 346 -21.19 -34.54 -9.98
N SER A 347 -21.59 -35.70 -10.50
CA SER A 347 -20.67 -36.82 -10.70
C SER A 347 -19.81 -36.53 -11.93
N PHE A 348 -18.68 -35.84 -11.76
CA PHE A 348 -17.72 -35.65 -12.84
C PHE A 348 -17.11 -37.02 -13.20
N ASP A 349 -17.12 -37.40 -14.48
CA ASP A 349 -16.42 -38.59 -14.94
C ASP A 349 -14.93 -38.26 -15.09
N TRP A 350 -14.12 -38.75 -14.15
CA TRP A 350 -12.65 -38.58 -14.20
C TRP A 350 -11.98 -39.49 -15.24
N HIS A 351 -12.72 -40.26 -16.04
CA HIS A 351 -12.19 -41.14 -17.09
C HIS A 351 -11.05 -42.06 -16.62
N LEU A 352 -11.05 -42.42 -15.33
CA LEU A 352 -9.97 -43.20 -14.68
C LEU A 352 -9.88 -44.64 -15.20
N THR A 353 -10.93 -45.12 -15.86
CA THR A 353 -11.01 -46.45 -16.47
C THR A 353 -10.39 -46.52 -17.87
N LYS A 354 -10.07 -45.38 -18.51
CA LYS A 354 -9.37 -45.35 -19.80
C LYS A 354 -7.89 -45.70 -19.65
N ASN A 355 -7.30 -46.26 -20.71
CA ASN A 355 -5.90 -46.68 -20.73
C ASN A 355 -4.96 -45.53 -20.32
N PRO A 356 -4.22 -45.64 -19.19
CA PRO A 356 -3.37 -44.56 -18.72
C PRO A 356 -2.16 -44.31 -19.64
N TRP A 357 -1.73 -45.33 -20.40
CA TRP A 357 -0.58 -45.20 -21.29
C TRP A 357 -0.78 -44.21 -22.44
N GLU A 358 -2.00 -44.10 -22.96
CA GLU A 358 -2.34 -43.16 -24.03
C GLU A 358 -2.27 -41.71 -23.53
N GLY A 359 -2.85 -41.46 -22.34
CA GLY A 359 -2.75 -40.19 -21.60
C GLY A 359 -1.33 -39.74 -21.34
N LEU A 360 -0.53 -40.65 -20.80
CA LEU A 360 0.85 -40.39 -20.40
C LEU A 360 1.74 -40.11 -21.61
N THR A 361 1.67 -40.93 -22.66
CA THR A 361 2.53 -40.78 -23.83
C THR A 361 2.15 -39.57 -24.68
N SER A 362 0.84 -39.33 -24.89
CA SER A 362 0.36 -38.18 -25.68
C SER A 362 0.75 -36.86 -25.04
N SER A 363 0.49 -36.70 -23.74
CA SER A 363 0.85 -35.48 -23.01
C SER A 363 2.35 -35.27 -22.90
N PHE A 364 3.13 -36.33 -22.67
CA PHE A 364 4.59 -36.24 -22.61
C PHE A 364 5.20 -35.71 -23.90
N PHE A 365 4.88 -36.32 -25.05
CA PHE A 365 5.45 -35.91 -26.33
C PHE A 365 4.89 -34.56 -26.81
N MET A 366 3.63 -34.27 -26.51
CA MET A 366 3.02 -32.98 -26.80
C MET A 366 3.73 -31.85 -26.07
N ILE A 367 3.89 -31.96 -24.75
CA ILE A 367 4.62 -30.96 -23.94
C ILE A 367 6.06 -30.84 -24.40
N LEU A 368 6.75 -31.96 -24.68
CA LEU A 368 8.11 -31.91 -25.18
C LEU A 368 8.23 -31.21 -26.54
N ALA A 369 7.23 -31.35 -27.41
CA ALA A 369 7.21 -30.69 -28.71
C ALA A 369 6.84 -29.20 -28.65
N THR A 370 5.98 -28.79 -27.70
CA THR A 370 5.52 -27.41 -27.59
C THR A 370 6.43 -26.54 -26.73
N GLU A 371 7.00 -27.09 -25.65
CA GLU A 371 7.80 -26.34 -24.68
C GLU A 371 9.27 -26.19 -25.08
N LEU A 372 9.77 -27.02 -26.00
CA LEU A 372 11.19 -27.01 -26.35
C LEU A 372 11.52 -25.77 -27.21
N GLY A 373 12.11 -24.76 -26.55
CA GLY A 373 12.50 -23.50 -27.20
C GLY A 373 11.46 -22.39 -27.14
N ASP A 374 10.35 -22.57 -26.41
CA ASP A 374 9.33 -21.55 -26.18
C ASP A 374 9.84 -20.36 -25.32
N GLU A 375 9.05 -19.29 -25.21
CA GLU A 375 9.25 -18.14 -24.34
C GLU A 375 9.59 -18.56 -22.91
N THR A 376 8.92 -19.56 -22.35
CA THR A 376 9.18 -20.06 -20.98
C THR A 376 10.49 -20.85 -20.88
N PHE A 377 10.86 -21.59 -21.93
CA PHE A 377 12.18 -22.20 -22.07
C PHE A 377 13.28 -21.13 -22.10
N ILE A 378 13.08 -20.03 -22.83
CA ILE A 378 14.03 -18.93 -22.92
C ILE A 378 14.12 -18.17 -21.58
N ILE A 379 13.00 -17.90 -20.92
CA ILE A 379 12.94 -17.27 -19.58
C ILE A 379 13.73 -18.11 -18.57
N ALA A 380 13.49 -19.42 -18.52
CA ALA A 380 14.21 -20.32 -17.62
C ALA A 380 15.73 -20.35 -17.91
N ALA A 381 16.11 -20.35 -19.19
CA ALA A 381 17.50 -20.31 -19.61
C ALA A 381 18.19 -18.99 -19.20
N VAL A 382 17.59 -17.84 -19.49
CA VAL A 382 18.16 -16.51 -19.17
C VAL A 382 18.23 -16.27 -17.67
N MET A 383 17.16 -16.61 -16.93
CA MET A 383 17.14 -16.49 -15.46
C MET A 383 18.24 -17.35 -14.82
N SER A 384 18.48 -18.56 -15.34
CA SER A 384 19.52 -19.45 -14.82
C SER A 384 20.96 -18.96 -15.04
N MET A 385 21.17 -18.00 -15.95
CA MET A 385 22.49 -17.38 -16.16
C MET A 385 22.81 -16.33 -15.09
N ARG A 386 21.78 -15.66 -14.54
CA ARG A 386 21.93 -14.56 -13.58
C ARG A 386 21.69 -15.00 -12.14
N HIS A 387 21.09 -16.18 -11.95
CA HIS A 387 20.65 -16.67 -10.65
C HIS A 387 21.01 -18.15 -10.42
N PRO A 388 20.97 -18.64 -9.16
CA PRO A 388 21.27 -20.04 -8.86
C PRO A 388 20.32 -21.01 -9.60
N LYS A 389 20.92 -21.87 -10.45
CA LYS A 389 20.21 -22.81 -11.35
C LYS A 389 19.10 -23.61 -10.65
N PHE A 390 19.36 -24.17 -9.47
CA PHE A 390 18.37 -24.97 -8.74
C PHE A 390 17.19 -24.16 -8.19
N VAL A 391 17.38 -22.88 -7.89
CA VAL A 391 16.33 -21.98 -7.39
C VAL A 391 15.41 -21.52 -8.53
N VAL A 392 16.01 -21.24 -9.69
CA VAL A 392 15.25 -20.93 -10.91
C VAL A 392 14.45 -22.15 -11.38
N LEU A 393 15.09 -23.33 -11.38
CA LEU A 393 14.44 -24.60 -11.76
C LEU A 393 13.24 -24.92 -10.87
N SER A 394 13.37 -24.78 -9.55
CA SER A 394 12.27 -25.07 -8.63
C SER A 394 11.12 -24.06 -8.75
N GLY A 395 11.42 -22.79 -9.00
CA GLY A 395 10.41 -21.76 -9.25
C GLY A 395 9.63 -22.01 -10.54
N ALA A 396 10.34 -22.25 -11.65
CA ALA A 396 9.75 -22.51 -12.96
C ALA A 396 8.92 -23.81 -12.98
N LEU A 397 9.46 -24.93 -12.47
CA LEU A 397 8.71 -26.19 -12.39
C LEU A 397 7.51 -26.09 -11.44
N GLY A 398 7.61 -25.32 -10.35
CA GLY A 398 6.50 -25.07 -9.44
C GLY A 398 5.32 -24.39 -10.14
N ALA A 399 5.59 -23.39 -10.99
CA ALA A 399 4.57 -22.74 -11.80
C ALA A 399 3.95 -23.71 -12.82
N LEU A 400 4.79 -24.44 -13.58
CA LEU A 400 4.34 -25.36 -14.62
C LEU A 400 3.48 -26.49 -14.04
N TYR A 401 3.89 -27.12 -12.95
CA TYR A 401 3.12 -28.21 -12.34
C TYR A 401 1.77 -27.74 -11.83
N PHE A 402 1.73 -26.56 -11.20
CA PHE A 402 0.47 -25.97 -10.76
C PHE A 402 -0.48 -25.74 -11.94
N MET A 403 0.04 -25.19 -13.04
CA MET A 403 -0.73 -24.98 -14.26
C MET A 403 -1.20 -26.28 -14.89
N THR A 404 -0.35 -27.31 -14.97
CA THR A 404 -0.72 -28.61 -15.53
C THR A 404 -1.88 -29.23 -14.75
N VAL A 405 -1.83 -29.19 -13.41
CA VAL A 405 -2.92 -29.71 -12.56
C VAL A 405 -4.20 -28.91 -12.74
N LEU A 406 -4.11 -27.58 -12.78
CA LEU A 406 -5.26 -26.70 -13.02
C LEU A 406 -5.89 -26.97 -14.40
N SER A 407 -5.06 -27.15 -15.42
CA SER A 407 -5.47 -27.40 -16.81
C SER A 407 -6.16 -28.76 -16.94
N ALA A 408 -5.61 -29.80 -16.32
CA ALA A 408 -6.24 -31.12 -16.30
C ALA A 408 -7.58 -31.10 -15.54
N PHE A 409 -7.67 -30.37 -14.44
CA PHE A 409 -8.92 -30.17 -13.72
C PHE A 409 -9.98 -29.47 -14.58
N LEU A 410 -9.59 -28.40 -15.29
CA LEU A 410 -10.48 -27.74 -16.26
C LEU A 410 -10.89 -28.68 -17.39
N GLY A 411 -10.01 -29.56 -17.88
CA GLY A 411 -10.35 -30.59 -18.87
C GLY A 411 -11.42 -31.58 -18.41
N VAL A 412 -11.50 -31.89 -17.11
CA VAL A 412 -12.56 -32.74 -16.53
C VAL A 412 -13.87 -31.96 -16.35
N VAL A 413 -13.78 -30.67 -16.02
CA VAL A 413 -14.95 -29.84 -15.69
C VAL A 413 -15.64 -29.27 -16.93
N LEU A 414 -14.88 -28.82 -17.94
CA LEU A 414 -15.38 -28.06 -19.08
C LEU A 414 -16.32 -28.86 -20.02
N PRO A 415 -16.08 -30.16 -20.32
CA PRO A 415 -17.00 -30.97 -21.12
C PRO A 415 -18.37 -31.20 -20.45
N ASN A 416 -18.45 -31.03 -19.13
CA ASN A 416 -19.69 -31.13 -18.36
C ASN A 416 -20.48 -29.80 -18.33
N LEU A 417 -19.86 -28.69 -18.78
CA LEU A 417 -20.47 -27.36 -18.87
C LEU A 417 -20.81 -26.96 -20.31
N ILE A 418 -20.13 -27.54 -21.31
CA ILE A 418 -20.22 -27.14 -22.73
C ILE A 418 -20.25 -28.41 -23.60
N SER A 419 -21.18 -28.49 -24.57
CA SER A 419 -21.31 -29.65 -25.47
C SER A 419 -20.00 -29.97 -26.20
N GLN A 420 -19.62 -31.25 -26.22
CA GLN A 420 -18.35 -31.78 -26.76
C GLN A 420 -18.03 -31.33 -28.21
N GLU A 421 -19.07 -31.14 -29.04
CA GLU A 421 -18.93 -30.61 -30.40
C GLU A 421 -18.41 -29.16 -30.41
N ARG A 422 -18.89 -28.32 -29.49
CA ARG A 422 -18.45 -26.93 -29.33
C ARG A 422 -17.03 -26.82 -28.79
N VAL A 423 -16.64 -27.72 -27.88
CA VAL A 423 -15.25 -27.75 -27.36
C VAL A 423 -14.26 -28.08 -28.47
N THR A 424 -14.59 -29.07 -29.31
CA THR A 424 -13.76 -29.46 -30.47
C THR A 424 -13.67 -28.33 -31.51
N GLN A 425 -14.81 -27.67 -31.81
CA GLN A 425 -14.85 -26.52 -32.71
C GLN A 425 -14.01 -25.35 -32.16
N CYS A 426 -14.13 -25.02 -30.87
CA CYS A 426 -13.33 -23.98 -30.23
C CYS A 426 -11.83 -24.30 -30.25
N ALA A 427 -11.43 -25.54 -29.96
CA ALA A 427 -10.02 -25.96 -30.01
C ALA A 427 -9.44 -25.85 -31.42
N THR A 428 -10.21 -26.22 -32.46
CA THR A 428 -9.80 -26.11 -33.86
C THR A 428 -9.60 -24.64 -34.27
N VAL A 429 -10.51 -23.75 -33.87
CA VAL A 429 -10.40 -22.30 -34.10
C VAL A 429 -9.18 -21.72 -33.39
N LEU A 430 -8.95 -22.11 -32.13
CA LEU A 430 -7.81 -21.63 -31.35
C LEU A 430 -6.48 -22.10 -31.94
N TYR A 431 -6.33 -23.38 -32.28
CA TYR A 431 -5.11 -23.90 -32.91
C TYR A 431 -4.81 -23.22 -34.25
N THR A 432 -5.84 -22.95 -35.05
CA THR A 432 -5.70 -22.21 -36.32
C THR A 432 -5.23 -20.77 -36.07
N PHE A 433 -5.85 -20.07 -35.10
CA PHE A 433 -5.49 -18.70 -34.75
C PHE A 433 -4.04 -18.59 -34.24
N PHE A 434 -3.66 -19.43 -33.27
CA PHE A 434 -2.30 -19.42 -32.73
C PHE A 434 -1.26 -19.85 -33.77
N GLY A 435 -1.58 -20.84 -34.62
CA GLY A 435 -0.71 -21.26 -35.71
C GLY A 435 -0.41 -20.11 -36.70
N LEU A 436 -1.44 -19.39 -37.13
CA LEU A 436 -1.29 -18.24 -38.02
C LEU A 436 -0.56 -17.07 -37.36
N ARG A 437 -0.85 -16.77 -36.08
CA ARG A 437 -0.19 -15.72 -35.32
C ARG A 437 1.32 -15.99 -35.16
N LEU A 438 1.70 -17.22 -34.84
CA LEU A 438 3.10 -17.62 -34.68
C LEU A 438 3.88 -17.60 -36.00
N MET A 439 3.26 -18.00 -37.10
CA MET A 439 3.85 -17.85 -38.43
C MET A 439 4.02 -16.39 -38.82
N TYR A 440 3.06 -15.53 -38.46
CA TYR A 440 3.15 -14.07 -38.67
C TYR A 440 4.29 -13.43 -37.87
N VAL A 441 4.44 -13.79 -36.59
CA VAL A 441 5.57 -13.34 -35.74
C VAL A 441 6.92 -13.86 -36.27
N GLY A 442 6.97 -15.13 -36.67
CA GLY A 442 8.16 -15.73 -37.29
C GLY A 442 8.54 -15.10 -38.64
N ALA A 443 7.56 -14.59 -39.40
CA ALA A 443 7.77 -13.97 -40.70
C ALA A 443 8.17 -12.50 -40.63
N ARG A 444 7.72 -11.76 -39.61
CA ARG A 444 7.92 -10.30 -39.52
C ARG A 444 9.18 -9.89 -38.77
N GLY A 445 9.70 -10.77 -37.90
CA GLY A 445 11.01 -10.62 -37.26
C GLY A 445 11.38 -9.19 -36.85
N GLU A 446 10.75 -8.65 -35.81
CA GLU A 446 11.08 -7.34 -35.22
C GLU A 446 11.05 -7.49 -33.69
N GLU A 447 12.07 -7.03 -32.94
CA GLU A 447 12.34 -5.62 -32.62
C GLU A 447 11.08 -4.94 -32.05
N ASP A 448 10.64 -5.38 -30.87
CA ASP A 448 9.84 -4.58 -29.89
C ASP A 448 9.40 -5.45 -28.70
N LYS A 449 10.33 -6.20 -28.09
CA LYS A 449 10.05 -6.95 -26.85
C LYS A 449 10.84 -6.46 -25.64
N ASP A 450 11.86 -5.64 -25.85
CA ASP A 450 12.70 -5.18 -24.75
C ASP A 450 11.97 -4.12 -23.88
N GLU A 451 11.10 -3.27 -24.47
CA GLU A 451 10.39 -2.22 -23.71
C GLU A 451 9.21 -2.74 -22.88
N GLU A 452 8.39 -3.65 -23.42
CA GLU A 452 7.23 -4.21 -22.67
C GLU A 452 7.66 -5.15 -21.53
N PHE A 453 8.75 -5.91 -21.71
CA PHE A 453 9.26 -6.82 -20.68
C PHE A 453 9.95 -6.04 -19.54
N GLU A 454 10.63 -4.93 -19.85
CA GLU A 454 11.27 -4.07 -18.87
C GLU A 454 10.24 -3.30 -18.02
N GLU A 455 9.07 -2.94 -18.58
CA GLU A 455 7.95 -2.34 -17.83
C GLU A 455 7.27 -3.34 -16.87
N VAL A 456 7.11 -4.60 -17.30
CA VAL A 456 6.56 -5.68 -16.47
C VAL A 456 7.54 -6.12 -15.38
N GLU A 457 8.83 -6.21 -15.69
CA GLU A 457 9.88 -6.51 -14.71
C GLU A 457 9.98 -5.40 -13.65
N ASN A 458 9.85 -4.14 -14.04
CA ASN A 458 9.85 -3.00 -13.12
C ASN A 458 8.58 -2.95 -12.24
N THR A 459 7.41 -3.28 -12.77
CA THR A 459 6.17 -3.39 -11.97
C THR A 459 6.17 -4.58 -11.00
N LEU A 460 6.83 -5.68 -11.36
CA LEU A 460 7.03 -6.83 -10.46
C LEU A 460 8.08 -6.55 -9.38
N LYS A 461 9.18 -5.86 -9.70
CA LYS A 461 10.16 -5.38 -8.71
C LYS A 461 9.55 -4.38 -7.73
N ASP A 462 8.66 -3.52 -8.19
CA ASP A 462 7.88 -2.59 -7.35
C ASP A 462 6.84 -3.29 -6.47
N SER A 463 6.31 -4.42 -6.93
CA SER A 463 5.40 -5.26 -6.16
C SER A 463 6.13 -6.11 -5.12
N ALA A 464 7.37 -6.53 -5.41
CA ALA A 464 8.23 -7.27 -4.49
C ALA A 464 8.89 -6.36 -3.43
N SER A 465 9.07 -5.06 -3.70
CA SER A 465 9.63 -4.09 -2.75
C SER A 465 8.60 -3.58 -1.72
N LYS A 466 7.30 -3.84 -1.92
CA LYS A 466 6.21 -3.36 -1.07
C LYS A 466 5.50 -4.51 -0.33
N GLY A 467 6.16 -5.11 0.65
CA GLY A 467 5.56 -6.12 1.53
C GLY A 467 6.15 -6.13 2.93
N GLN A 468 5.41 -5.60 3.90
CA GLN A 468 5.80 -5.47 5.30
C GLN A 468 5.90 -6.83 6.02
N LYS A 469 6.78 -6.87 7.01
CA LYS A 469 7.31 -8.04 7.74
C LYS A 469 6.24 -8.79 8.55
N SER A 470 6.16 -10.12 8.40
CA SER A 470 5.43 -11.04 9.29
C SER A 470 6.28 -12.26 9.67
N TYR A 471 6.14 -12.70 10.93
CA TYR A 471 6.82 -13.84 11.59
C TYR A 471 6.68 -15.17 10.81
N VAL A 472 5.59 -15.34 10.05
CA VAL A 472 5.32 -16.52 9.20
C VAL A 472 6.40 -16.71 8.12
N ARG A 473 7.10 -15.64 7.72
CA ARG A 473 8.17 -15.72 6.72
C ARG A 473 9.42 -16.45 7.23
N ARG A 474 9.68 -16.59 8.54
CA ARG A 474 10.94 -17.25 8.98
C ARG A 474 10.97 -18.75 8.67
N MET A 475 9.81 -19.40 8.59
CA MET A 475 9.69 -20.78 8.08
C MET A 475 9.61 -20.84 6.55
N PHE A 476 8.98 -19.87 5.89
CA PHE A 476 8.85 -19.84 4.42
C PHE A 476 10.04 -19.21 3.67
N SER A 477 10.89 -18.40 4.32
CA SER A 477 12.02 -17.68 3.70
C SER A 477 13.22 -18.58 3.39
N GLN A 478 13.25 -19.79 3.93
CA GLN A 478 14.24 -20.79 3.52
C GLN A 478 13.85 -21.47 2.19
N PHE A 479 12.56 -21.50 1.84
CA PHE A 479 12.06 -22.17 0.63
C PHE A 479 11.65 -21.21 -0.49
N CYS A 480 11.16 -20.00 -0.18
CA CYS A 480 10.69 -19.02 -1.16
C CYS A 480 11.59 -17.77 -1.20
N THR A 481 12.78 -17.89 -1.80
CA THR A 481 13.66 -16.74 -2.07
C THR A 481 13.01 -15.78 -3.09
N PRO A 482 13.38 -14.47 -3.12
CA PRO A 482 12.87 -13.52 -4.12
C PRO A 482 13.01 -14.02 -5.56
N VAL A 483 14.17 -14.62 -5.87
CA VAL A 483 14.47 -15.25 -7.18
C VAL A 483 13.55 -16.41 -7.51
N PHE A 484 13.17 -17.21 -6.51
CA PHE A 484 12.22 -18.32 -6.68
C PHE A 484 10.83 -17.78 -7.04
N LEU A 485 10.37 -16.73 -6.34
CA LEU A 485 9.08 -16.10 -6.61
C LEU A 485 9.07 -15.38 -7.96
N GLU A 486 10.19 -14.76 -8.35
CA GLU A 486 10.37 -14.13 -9.66
C GLU A 486 10.29 -15.17 -10.78
N ALA A 487 11.06 -16.26 -10.71
CA ALA A 487 11.01 -17.35 -11.68
C ALA A 487 9.62 -18.00 -11.75
N LEU A 488 8.97 -18.20 -10.60
CA LEU A 488 7.61 -18.74 -10.52
C LEU A 488 6.59 -17.81 -11.17
N MET A 489 6.59 -16.52 -10.86
CA MET A 489 5.59 -15.58 -11.38
C MET A 489 5.80 -15.30 -12.87
N LEU A 490 7.04 -15.15 -13.33
CA LEU A 490 7.34 -14.94 -14.74
C LEU A 490 6.95 -16.16 -15.59
N THR A 491 7.26 -17.37 -15.10
CA THR A 491 6.87 -18.61 -15.80
C THR A 491 5.34 -18.79 -15.76
N PHE A 492 4.69 -18.53 -14.63
CA PHE A 492 3.24 -18.62 -14.50
C PHE A 492 2.50 -17.67 -15.44
N LEU A 493 2.95 -16.42 -15.54
CA LEU A 493 2.32 -15.43 -16.42
C LEU A 493 2.55 -15.74 -17.89
N ALA A 494 3.75 -16.21 -18.24
CA ALA A 494 4.09 -16.59 -19.62
C ALA A 494 3.30 -17.83 -20.09
N GLU A 495 2.95 -18.74 -19.17
CA GLU A 495 2.15 -19.95 -19.46
C GLU A 495 0.64 -19.74 -19.35
N TRP A 496 0.18 -18.58 -18.85
CA TRP A 496 -1.25 -18.36 -18.62
C TRP A 496 -1.99 -18.21 -19.95
N GLY A 497 -2.82 -19.19 -20.27
CA GLY A 497 -3.60 -19.26 -21.50
C GLY A 497 -2.79 -19.74 -22.70
N ASP A 498 -1.60 -20.32 -22.50
CA ASP A 498 -0.76 -20.77 -23.60
C ASP A 498 -1.20 -22.12 -24.18
N ARG A 499 -0.64 -22.40 -25.34
CA ARG A 499 -0.72 -23.59 -26.17
C ARG A 499 -0.66 -24.91 -25.40
N SER A 500 0.32 -25.06 -24.51
CA SER A 500 0.51 -26.27 -23.69
C SER A 500 -0.65 -26.49 -22.71
N GLN A 501 -1.18 -25.41 -22.12
CA GLN A 501 -2.35 -25.41 -21.23
C GLN A 501 -3.63 -25.82 -21.97
N ILE A 502 -3.90 -25.26 -23.15
CA ILE A 502 -5.07 -25.62 -23.96
C ILE A 502 -5.00 -27.09 -24.39
N ALA A 503 -3.83 -27.55 -24.80
CA ALA A 503 -3.64 -28.92 -25.24
C ALA A 503 -3.75 -29.92 -24.08
N THR A 504 -3.30 -29.54 -22.87
CA THR A 504 -3.51 -30.30 -21.63
C THR A 504 -4.99 -30.39 -21.24
N ILE A 505 -5.74 -29.28 -21.35
CA ILE A 505 -7.21 -29.27 -21.14
C ILE A 505 -7.89 -30.24 -22.12
N SER A 506 -7.51 -30.21 -23.40
CA SER A 506 -8.08 -31.06 -24.44
C SER A 506 -7.77 -32.55 -24.21
N LEU A 507 -6.54 -32.90 -23.84
CA LEU A 507 -6.17 -34.29 -23.55
C LEU A 507 -6.86 -34.81 -22.28
N ALA A 508 -6.93 -34.00 -21.22
CA ALA A 508 -7.60 -34.38 -19.98
C ALA A 508 -9.13 -34.52 -20.13
N ALA A 509 -9.73 -33.88 -21.14
CA ALA A 509 -11.15 -34.04 -21.47
C ALA A 509 -11.48 -35.40 -22.12
N HIS A 510 -10.49 -36.09 -22.72
CA HIS A 510 -10.74 -37.30 -23.49
C HIS A 510 -9.94 -38.52 -23.02
N GLN A 511 -8.88 -38.33 -22.25
CA GLN A 511 -7.99 -39.38 -21.75
C GLN A 511 -7.96 -39.39 -20.23
N ASN A 512 -7.23 -40.33 -19.62
CA ASN A 512 -7.08 -40.42 -18.17
C ASN A 512 -6.34 -39.16 -17.63
N PRO A 513 -6.99 -38.28 -16.85
CA PRO A 513 -6.43 -36.98 -16.44
C PRO A 513 -5.18 -37.13 -15.56
N LEU A 514 -5.13 -38.15 -14.71
CA LEU A 514 -3.95 -38.41 -13.86
C LEU A 514 -2.74 -38.81 -14.72
N ALA A 515 -2.97 -39.61 -15.76
CA ALA A 515 -1.91 -39.98 -16.68
C ALA A 515 -1.44 -38.80 -17.53
N VAL A 516 -2.35 -37.93 -17.96
CA VAL A 516 -2.05 -36.66 -18.65
C VAL A 516 -1.21 -35.73 -17.76
N ILE A 517 -1.55 -35.58 -16.48
CA ILE A 517 -0.75 -34.80 -15.52
C ILE A 517 0.66 -35.35 -15.39
N LEU A 518 0.81 -36.67 -15.22
CA LEU A 518 2.13 -37.30 -15.05
C LEU A 518 2.99 -37.18 -16.30
N GLY A 519 2.42 -37.39 -17.49
CA GLY A 519 3.13 -37.23 -18.76
C GLY A 519 3.55 -35.78 -19.01
N ALA A 520 2.66 -34.81 -18.75
CA ALA A 520 2.97 -33.40 -18.89
C ALA A 520 4.02 -32.92 -17.88
N ILE A 521 3.94 -33.31 -16.60
CA ILE A 521 4.95 -33.02 -15.57
C ILE A 521 6.32 -33.54 -15.98
N ALA A 522 6.40 -34.78 -16.49
CA ALA A 522 7.65 -35.35 -16.98
C ALA A 522 8.20 -34.58 -18.18
N GLY A 523 7.34 -34.15 -19.12
CA GLY A 523 7.72 -33.30 -20.24
C GLY A 523 8.31 -31.95 -19.81
N HIS A 524 7.59 -31.22 -18.94
CA HIS A 524 8.05 -29.93 -18.40
C HIS A 524 9.36 -30.08 -17.63
N SER A 525 9.51 -31.15 -16.82
CA SER A 525 10.76 -31.45 -16.10
C SER A 525 11.97 -31.52 -17.03
N ILE A 526 11.82 -32.20 -18.17
CA ILE A 526 12.89 -32.37 -19.15
C ILE A 526 13.16 -31.06 -19.88
N CYS A 527 12.14 -30.37 -20.40
CA CYS A 527 12.30 -29.13 -21.14
C CYS A 527 12.91 -28.02 -20.28
N THR A 528 12.37 -27.78 -19.09
CA THR A 528 12.89 -26.75 -18.17
C THR A 528 14.27 -27.14 -17.62
N GLY A 529 14.52 -28.43 -17.39
CA GLY A 529 15.86 -28.93 -17.03
C GLY A 529 16.89 -28.63 -18.12
N LEU A 530 16.57 -28.91 -19.38
CA LEU A 530 17.43 -28.59 -20.52
C LEU A 530 17.66 -27.08 -20.67
N ALA A 531 16.63 -26.26 -20.42
CA ALA A 531 16.76 -24.80 -20.43
C ALA A 531 17.73 -24.28 -19.36
N VAL A 532 17.54 -24.70 -18.11
CA VAL A 532 18.32 -24.21 -16.95
C VAL A 532 19.77 -24.69 -16.98
N PHE A 533 20.01 -25.95 -17.37
CA PHE A 533 21.36 -26.50 -17.41
C PHE A 533 22.06 -26.23 -18.76
N GLY A 534 21.32 -26.11 -19.86
CA GLY A 534 21.83 -25.84 -21.21
C GLY A 534 21.81 -24.38 -21.66
N GLY A 535 21.22 -23.47 -20.86
CA GLY A 535 21.05 -22.05 -21.22
C GLY A 535 22.34 -21.36 -21.64
N GLU A 536 23.46 -21.69 -20.98
CA GLU A 536 24.80 -21.17 -21.28
C GLU A 536 25.25 -21.41 -22.73
N PHE A 537 24.69 -22.42 -23.41
CA PHE A 537 25.01 -22.81 -24.78
C PHE A 537 23.97 -22.34 -25.82
N LEU A 538 22.72 -22.12 -25.41
CA LEU A 538 21.59 -21.91 -26.32
C LEU A 538 21.32 -20.45 -26.69
N GLY A 539 21.59 -19.51 -25.77
CA GLY A 539 21.28 -18.08 -25.95
C GLY A 539 22.04 -17.35 -27.08
N LYS A 540 22.89 -18.04 -27.85
CA LYS A 540 23.70 -17.43 -28.92
C LYS A 540 23.49 -18.01 -30.32
N ARG A 541 22.69 -19.07 -30.52
CA ARG A 541 22.69 -19.79 -31.82
C ARG A 541 21.35 -20.10 -32.48
N ILE A 542 20.20 -19.92 -31.82
CA ILE A 542 18.90 -20.23 -32.44
C ILE A 542 18.10 -18.93 -32.61
N PRO A 543 17.93 -18.44 -33.86
CA PRO A 543 17.08 -17.29 -34.12
C PRO A 543 15.62 -17.60 -33.76
N GLN A 544 15.03 -16.80 -32.87
CA GLN A 544 13.65 -16.94 -32.38
C GLN A 544 12.60 -17.07 -33.49
N ARG A 545 12.88 -16.47 -34.66
CA ARG A 545 12.06 -16.61 -35.89
C ARG A 545 11.80 -18.06 -36.31
N TYR A 546 12.79 -18.94 -36.19
CA TYR A 546 12.65 -20.33 -36.64
C TYR A 546 11.85 -21.17 -35.66
N VAL A 547 11.93 -20.84 -34.38
CA VAL A 547 11.15 -21.52 -33.33
C VAL A 547 9.68 -21.10 -33.42
N ALA A 548 9.40 -19.80 -33.56
CA ALA A 548 8.05 -19.30 -33.77
C ALA A 548 7.42 -19.88 -35.05
N PHE A 549 8.17 -19.93 -36.15
CA PHE A 549 7.68 -20.50 -37.41
C PHE A 549 7.42 -22.02 -37.30
N GLY A 550 8.34 -22.77 -36.68
CA GLY A 550 8.19 -24.21 -36.45
C GLY A 550 7.00 -24.55 -35.55
N GLY A 551 6.82 -23.81 -34.45
CA GLY A 551 5.65 -23.90 -33.60
C GLY A 551 4.36 -23.59 -34.35
N GLY A 552 4.35 -22.52 -35.15
CA GLY A 552 3.20 -22.15 -35.98
C GLY A 552 2.75 -23.28 -36.94
N CYS A 553 3.70 -23.92 -37.64
CA CYS A 553 3.39 -25.06 -38.50
C CYS A 553 2.80 -26.26 -37.74
N LEU A 554 3.28 -26.52 -36.53
CA LEU A 554 2.79 -27.59 -35.67
C LEU A 554 1.36 -27.34 -35.18
N PHE A 555 1.02 -26.09 -34.84
CA PHE A 555 -0.35 -25.69 -34.46
C PHE A 555 -1.35 -25.84 -35.60
N ILE A 556 -0.95 -25.51 -36.83
CA ILE A 556 -1.78 -25.74 -38.02
C ILE A 556 -1.96 -27.24 -38.26
N LEU A 557 -0.92 -28.06 -38.08
CA LEU A 557 -1.04 -29.51 -38.18
C LEU A 557 -2.04 -30.07 -37.15
N PHE A 558 -1.96 -29.64 -35.88
CA PHE A 558 -2.91 -30.06 -34.86
C PHE A 558 -4.35 -29.57 -35.13
N ALA A 559 -4.53 -28.37 -35.68
CA ALA A 559 -5.85 -27.91 -36.12
C ALA A 559 -6.44 -28.83 -37.19
N ILE A 560 -5.63 -29.25 -38.17
CA ILE A 560 -6.05 -30.17 -39.24
C ILE A 560 -6.36 -31.56 -38.68
N LEU A 561 -5.50 -32.11 -37.81
CA LEU A 561 -5.70 -33.43 -37.20
C LEU A 561 -6.94 -33.47 -36.29
N ASN A 562 -7.22 -32.36 -35.58
CA ASN A 562 -8.41 -32.23 -34.74
C ASN A 562 -9.69 -32.10 -35.60
N PHE A 563 -9.64 -31.33 -36.68
CA PHE A 563 -10.75 -31.19 -37.63
C PHE A 563 -11.09 -32.51 -38.35
N LEU A 564 -10.09 -33.33 -38.65
CA LEU A 564 -10.26 -34.64 -39.29
C LEU A 564 -10.73 -35.75 -38.32
N GLY A 565 -10.93 -35.43 -37.02
CA GLY A 565 -11.38 -36.40 -36.02
C GLY A 565 -10.33 -37.45 -35.65
N VAL A 566 -9.05 -37.24 -35.99
CA VAL A 566 -7.95 -38.16 -35.65
C VAL A 566 -7.56 -38.04 -34.17
N LEU A 567 -7.93 -36.93 -33.52
CA LEU A 567 -7.67 -36.62 -32.11
C LEU A 567 -8.93 -36.75 -31.21
N GLN A 568 -10.05 -37.25 -31.76
CA GLN A 568 -11.28 -37.58 -31.04
C GLN A 568 -11.28 -39.06 -30.67
#